data_AF-A0A077EH65-F1
#
_entry.id   AF-A0A077EH65-F1
#
_cell.length_a   1.000
_cell.length_b   1.000
_cell.length_c   1.000
_cell.angle_alpha   90.00
_cell.angle_beta   90.00
_cell.angle_gamma   90.00
#
_symmetry.space_group_name_H-M   'P 1'
#
loop_
_entity.id
_entity.type
_entity.pdbx_description
1 polymer ?
#
loop_
_entity_poly.entity_id
_entity_poly.type
_entity_poly.pdbx_seq_one_letter_code
_entity_poly.pdbx_strand_id
1 'polypeptide(L)'
;MVYTPDKHKVKFDQNDEKSKSETYEIAKTLAQFKPTIICVEIVPERNEELNNDYSNFLKNKDYKTKIGGEVALIAYEIGKMSGVKKIYGIDEQATAPYNYNIGNELENQVDSLTSKNYTNSVYKEFSEIGKLSTLDKLKTFNSKEALEKFININADILTYISTKGNFEGADEASKFYRRNLRIFSNLNQIPVTKDDRIFIIMGATHTAFLNEFMKRSPKYELVNAADYMK
;
A
#
# COMPACT_ATOMS: atom_id res chain seq x y z
N MET A 1 8.37 11.27 -10.29
CA MET A 1 7.20 10.36 -10.27
C MET A 1 7.55 9.20 -9.37
N VAL A 2 6.73 8.92 -8.36
CA VAL A 2 6.81 7.64 -7.63
C VAL A 2 6.32 6.58 -8.61
N TYR A 3 7.24 5.74 -9.08
CA TYR A 3 6.93 4.62 -9.97
C TYR A 3 6.43 3.47 -9.10
N THR A 4 5.13 3.20 -9.17
CA THR A 4 4.54 1.96 -8.66
C THR A 4 4.31 1.02 -9.85
N PRO A 5 4.83 -0.23 -9.83
CA PRO A 5 4.65 -1.22 -10.89
C PRO A 5 3.23 -1.82 -10.94
N ASP A 6 2.32 -1.36 -10.08
CA ASP A 6 0.94 -1.86 -10.01
C ASP A 6 0.17 -1.57 -11.31
N LYS A 7 -0.42 -2.65 -11.87
CA LYS A 7 -1.15 -2.66 -13.15
C LYS A 7 -2.42 -1.80 -13.12
N HIS A 8 -2.99 -1.53 -11.95
CA HIS A 8 -4.23 -0.78 -11.78
C HIS A 8 -4.02 0.40 -10.82
N LYS A 9 -3.67 1.56 -11.39
CA LYS A 9 -3.57 2.82 -10.64
C LYS A 9 -4.96 3.44 -10.49
N VAL A 10 -5.32 3.82 -9.26
CA VAL A 10 -6.47 4.70 -9.04
C VAL A 10 -6.11 6.09 -9.58
N LYS A 11 -7.00 6.71 -10.36
CA LYS A 11 -6.80 8.09 -10.84
C LYS A 11 -6.84 9.04 -9.65
N PHE A 12 -5.70 9.64 -9.32
CA PHE A 12 -5.57 10.71 -8.33
C PHE A 12 -4.87 11.91 -9.00
N ASP A 13 -5.54 13.06 -9.05
CA ASP A 13 -4.92 14.29 -9.56
C ASP A 13 -4.25 15.04 -8.41
N GLN A 14 -2.94 14.84 -8.30
CA GLN A 14 -2.08 15.51 -7.32
C GLN A 14 -1.98 17.04 -7.50
N ASN A 15 -2.49 17.61 -8.59
CA ASN A 15 -2.43 19.04 -8.87
C ASN A 15 -3.74 19.78 -8.57
N ASP A 16 -4.86 19.08 -8.49
CA ASP A 16 -6.19 19.64 -8.19
C ASP A 16 -6.26 20.20 -6.76
N GLU A 17 -6.72 21.45 -6.62
CA GLU A 17 -6.78 22.15 -5.32
C GLU A 17 -7.77 21.49 -4.35
N LYS A 18 -8.88 20.97 -4.88
CA LYS A 18 -9.86 20.25 -4.07
C LYS A 18 -9.26 18.95 -3.52
N SER A 19 -8.57 18.18 -4.37
CA SER A 19 -7.88 16.95 -3.97
C SER A 19 -6.78 17.22 -2.93
N LYS A 20 -6.02 18.31 -3.06
CA LYS A 20 -5.02 18.72 -2.05
C LYS A 20 -5.66 19.09 -0.72
N SER A 21 -6.76 19.84 -0.74
CA SER A 21 -7.49 20.24 0.48
C SER A 21 -8.09 19.02 1.20
N GLU A 22 -8.75 18.12 0.46
CA GLU A 22 -9.31 16.88 1.02
C GLU A 22 -8.20 16.00 1.62
N THR A 23 -7.08 15.83 0.91
CA THR A 23 -5.95 15.02 1.37
C THR A 23 -5.27 15.63 2.60
N TYR A 24 -5.21 16.96 2.71
CA TYR A 24 -4.69 17.66 3.88
C TYR A 24 -5.58 17.46 5.11
N GLU A 25 -6.91 17.53 4.97
CA GLU A 25 -7.82 17.25 6.09
C GLU A 25 -7.74 15.78 6.52
N ILE A 26 -7.61 14.84 5.57
CA ILE A 26 -7.34 13.43 5.88
C ILE A 26 -6.02 13.30 6.65
N ALA A 27 -4.93 13.92 6.20
CA ALA A 27 -3.64 13.91 6.88
C ALA A 27 -3.75 14.45 8.32
N LYS A 28 -4.52 15.51 8.53
CA LYS A 28 -4.76 16.10 9.86
C LYS A 28 -5.52 15.15 10.79
N THR A 29 -6.51 14.42 10.28
CA THR A 29 -7.24 13.42 11.09
C THR A 29 -6.32 12.24 11.45
N LEU A 30 -5.54 11.73 10.49
CA LEU A 30 -4.56 10.67 10.71
C LEU A 30 -3.42 11.09 11.66
N ALA A 31 -3.00 12.36 11.65
CA ALA A 31 -1.99 12.87 12.58
C ALA A 31 -2.44 12.83 14.05
N GLN A 32 -3.73 12.65 14.35
CA GLN A 32 -4.21 12.38 15.72
C GLN A 32 -3.69 11.04 16.26
N PHE A 33 -3.25 10.14 15.38
CA PHE A 33 -2.49 8.96 15.76
C PHE A 33 -1.12 9.31 16.33
N LYS A 34 -0.63 10.56 16.26
CA LYS A 34 0.67 11.00 16.81
C LYS A 34 1.82 10.03 16.48
N PRO A 35 2.04 9.70 15.19
CA PRO A 35 3.14 8.84 14.82
C PRO A 35 4.48 9.44 15.23
N THR A 36 5.39 8.59 15.68
CA THR A 36 6.81 8.92 15.91
C THR A 36 7.68 8.46 14.73
N ILE A 37 7.17 7.52 13.94
CA ILE A 37 7.82 6.94 12.77
C ILE A 37 6.78 6.88 11.64
N ILE A 38 7.21 7.22 10.41
CA ILE A 38 6.40 7.09 9.21
C ILE A 38 7.13 6.19 8.22
N CYS A 39 6.42 5.21 7.67
CA CYS A 39 6.91 4.32 6.62
C CYS A 39 6.13 4.51 5.32
N VAL A 40 6.83 4.47 4.19
CA VAL A 40 6.26 4.70 2.84
C VAL A 40 6.69 3.61 1.86
N GLU A 41 5.92 3.43 0.79
CA GLU A 41 6.24 2.55 -0.35
C GLU A 41 7.34 3.14 -1.25
N ILE A 42 8.54 3.28 -0.68
CA ILE A 42 9.78 3.62 -1.36
C ILE A 42 10.83 2.62 -0.92
N VAL A 43 11.72 2.19 -1.82
CA VAL A 43 12.77 1.23 -1.45
C VAL A 43 13.78 1.85 -0.48
N PRO A 44 14.29 1.11 0.53
CA PRO A 44 15.19 1.64 1.56
C PRO A 44 16.44 2.36 1.02
N GLU A 45 16.94 1.97 -0.14
CA GLU A 45 18.10 2.57 -0.81
C GLU A 45 17.89 4.05 -1.12
N ARG A 46 16.63 4.50 -1.25
CA ARG A 46 16.25 5.89 -1.50
C ARG A 46 15.95 6.68 -0.22
N ASN A 47 16.22 6.13 0.96
CA ASN A 47 15.96 6.81 2.23
C ASN A 47 16.70 8.13 2.39
N GLU A 48 17.91 8.25 1.84
CA GLU A 48 18.66 9.51 1.88
C GLU A 48 17.96 10.58 1.03
N GLU A 49 17.60 10.25 -0.21
CA GLU A 49 16.82 11.12 -1.10
C GLU A 49 15.50 11.54 -0.44
N LEU A 50 14.76 10.58 0.11
CA LEU A 50 13.49 10.77 0.80
C LEU A 50 13.60 11.75 1.98
N ASN A 51 14.58 11.56 2.85
CA ASN A 51 14.72 12.41 4.03
C ASN A 51 15.31 13.79 3.70
N ASN A 52 16.10 13.91 2.64
CA ASN A 52 16.55 15.21 2.13
C ASN A 52 15.38 16.01 1.55
N ASP A 53 14.51 15.37 0.77
CA ASP A 53 13.31 15.99 0.22
C ASP A 53 12.35 16.42 1.34
N TYR A 54 12.08 15.53 2.30
CA TYR A 54 11.25 15.83 3.48
C TYR A 54 11.82 16.96 4.33
N SER A 55 13.14 16.97 4.58
CA SER A 55 13.78 18.04 5.35
C SER A 55 13.66 19.41 4.68
N ASN A 56 13.74 19.47 3.34
CA ASN A 56 13.54 20.71 2.60
C ASN A 56 12.09 21.18 2.66
N PHE A 57 11.13 20.25 2.55
CA PHE A 57 9.70 20.53 2.74
C PHE A 57 9.42 21.12 4.13
N LEU A 58 10.06 20.62 5.19
CA LEU A 58 9.89 21.17 6.54
C LEU A 58 10.47 22.58 6.71
N LYS A 59 11.59 22.89 6.03
CA LYS A 59 12.31 24.17 6.19
C LYS A 59 11.74 25.29 5.35
N ASN A 60 11.16 24.99 4.20
CA ASN A 60 10.69 25.99 3.25
C ASN A 60 9.25 25.69 2.80
N LYS A 61 8.33 26.56 3.20
CA LYS A 61 6.90 26.48 2.86
C LYS A 61 6.62 26.50 1.35
N ASP A 62 7.52 27.10 0.55
CA ASP A 62 7.37 27.24 -0.90
C ASP A 62 8.18 26.17 -1.66
N TYR A 63 8.75 25.20 -0.94
CA TYR A 63 9.50 24.10 -1.54
C TYR A 63 8.57 23.18 -2.34
N LYS A 64 8.94 22.92 -3.59
CA LYS A 64 8.29 21.90 -4.41
C LYS A 64 8.99 20.57 -4.17
N THR A 65 8.27 19.62 -3.57
CA THR A 65 8.79 18.28 -3.29
C THR A 65 9.16 17.57 -4.58
N LYS A 66 10.31 16.88 -4.57
CA LYS A 66 10.77 16.01 -5.66
C LYS A 66 9.99 14.70 -5.66
N ILE A 67 9.65 14.22 -4.47
CA ILE A 67 8.78 13.07 -4.28
C ILE A 67 7.35 13.62 -4.19
N GLY A 68 6.48 13.12 -5.06
CA GLY A 68 5.08 13.58 -5.18
C GLY A 68 4.08 12.53 -4.72
N GLY A 69 2.82 12.70 -5.11
CA GLY A 69 1.74 11.79 -4.75
C GLY A 69 1.47 11.74 -3.24
N GLU A 70 1.00 10.57 -2.78
CA GLU A 70 0.60 10.35 -1.38
C GLU A 70 1.72 10.55 -0.37
N VAL A 71 2.98 10.32 -0.76
CA VAL A 71 4.14 10.55 0.12
C VAL A 71 4.24 12.03 0.53
N ALA A 72 4.14 12.95 -0.43
CA ALA A 72 4.17 14.38 -0.12
C ALA A 72 2.84 14.87 0.47
N LEU A 73 1.70 14.43 -0.08
CA LEU A 73 0.40 14.97 0.30
C LEU A 73 -0.12 14.45 1.64
N ILE A 74 0.31 13.27 2.08
CA ILE A 74 -0.12 12.65 3.33
C ILE A 74 1.07 12.44 4.26
N ALA A 75 2.09 11.67 3.84
CA ALA A 75 3.16 11.25 4.75
C ALA A 75 3.97 12.44 5.29
N TYR A 76 4.34 13.40 4.43
CA TYR A 76 5.09 14.58 4.84
C TYR A 76 4.26 15.52 5.72
N GLU A 77 2.98 15.73 5.38
CA GLU A 77 2.07 16.56 6.19
C GLU A 77 1.84 15.96 7.58
N ILE A 78 1.56 14.66 7.67
CA ILE A 78 1.45 13.95 8.96
C ILE A 78 2.75 14.09 9.75
N GLY A 79 3.90 13.88 9.09
CA GLY A 79 5.20 13.99 9.74
C GLY A 79 5.43 15.40 10.31
N LYS A 80 5.11 16.44 9.52
CA LYS A 80 5.21 17.84 9.94
C LYS A 80 4.33 18.14 11.14
N MET A 81 3.06 17.70 11.11
CA MET A 81 2.12 17.90 12.22
C MET A 81 2.52 17.13 13.49
N SER A 82 3.16 15.98 13.34
CA SER A 82 3.53 15.08 14.44
C SER A 82 4.96 15.29 14.94
N GLY A 83 5.75 16.16 14.29
CA GLY A 83 7.15 16.38 14.64
C GLY A 83 8.06 15.19 14.34
N VAL A 84 7.69 14.33 13.39
CA VAL A 84 8.48 13.16 12.98
C VAL A 84 9.76 13.66 12.29
N LYS A 85 10.91 13.16 12.75
CA LYS A 85 12.21 13.63 12.24
C LYS A 85 12.66 12.89 10.99
N LYS A 86 12.20 11.64 10.80
CA LYS A 86 12.69 10.74 9.76
C LYS A 86 11.56 9.86 9.22
N ILE A 87 11.52 9.73 7.91
CA ILE A 87 10.60 8.85 7.18
C ILE A 87 11.41 7.68 6.60
N TYR A 88 10.83 6.48 6.61
CA TYR A 88 11.48 5.27 6.13
C TYR A 88 10.74 4.69 4.93
N GLY A 89 11.44 4.55 3.81
CA GLY A 89 11.06 3.64 2.75
C GLY A 89 11.20 2.19 3.21
N ILE A 90 10.17 1.38 3.01
CA ILE A 90 10.14 -0.04 3.35
C ILE A 90 9.79 -0.95 2.17
N ASP A 91 9.60 -0.40 0.96
CA ASP A 91 9.22 -1.18 -0.22
C ASP A 91 10.32 -2.20 -0.63
N GLU A 92 9.93 -3.20 -1.42
CA GLU A 92 10.86 -4.10 -2.09
C GLU A 92 10.43 -4.28 -3.54
N GLN A 93 11.34 -4.01 -4.48
CA GLN A 93 11.03 -4.11 -5.92
C GLN A 93 11.86 -5.17 -6.66
N ALA A 94 12.93 -5.69 -6.05
CA ALA A 94 13.79 -6.68 -6.71
C ALA A 94 13.08 -8.02 -6.97
N THR A 95 11.98 -8.31 -6.27
CA THR A 95 11.13 -9.49 -6.51
C THR A 95 9.74 -9.16 -7.05
N ALA A 96 9.54 -7.93 -7.54
CA ALA A 96 8.29 -7.50 -8.16
C ALA A 96 7.96 -8.06 -9.56
N PRO A 97 8.82 -8.80 -10.30
CA PRO A 97 8.38 -9.41 -11.56
C PRO A 97 7.22 -10.39 -11.34
N TYR A 98 6.01 -9.94 -11.67
CA TYR A 98 4.78 -10.67 -11.47
C TYR A 98 3.99 -10.74 -12.77
N ASN A 99 3.57 -11.94 -13.17
CA ASN A 99 2.80 -12.13 -14.38
C ASN A 99 1.30 -11.92 -14.12
N TYR A 100 0.85 -10.68 -14.26
CA TYR A 100 -0.57 -10.32 -14.19
C TYR A 100 -1.45 -10.93 -15.30
N ASN A 101 -0.89 -11.68 -16.23
CA ASN A 101 -1.59 -12.22 -17.39
C ASN A 101 -1.52 -13.76 -17.48
N ILE A 102 -0.95 -14.44 -16.48
CA ILE A 102 -0.77 -15.90 -16.48
C ILE A 102 -2.06 -16.66 -16.81
N GLY A 103 -3.22 -16.20 -16.31
CA GLY A 103 -4.52 -16.82 -16.58
C GLY A 103 -5.00 -16.74 -18.03
N ASN A 104 -4.48 -15.83 -18.85
CA ASN A 104 -4.79 -15.76 -20.27
C ASN A 104 -3.75 -16.48 -21.15
N GLU A 105 -2.59 -16.82 -20.59
CA GLU A 105 -1.47 -17.44 -21.30
C GLU A 105 -1.52 -18.97 -21.24
N LEU A 106 -2.21 -19.54 -20.26
CA LEU A 106 -2.36 -20.99 -20.14
C LEU A 106 -3.52 -21.52 -20.99
N GLU A 107 -3.18 -22.41 -21.92
CA GLU A 107 -4.13 -23.29 -22.59
C GLU A 107 -4.47 -24.51 -21.70
N ASN A 108 -5.64 -25.12 -21.88
CA ASN A 108 -6.05 -26.35 -21.16
C ASN A 108 -6.06 -26.24 -19.62
N GLN A 109 -6.46 -25.09 -19.09
CA GLN A 109 -6.64 -24.90 -17.65
C GLN A 109 -7.66 -25.88 -17.07
N VAL A 110 -7.38 -26.40 -15.87
CA VAL A 110 -8.29 -27.29 -15.13
C VAL A 110 -9.60 -26.56 -14.79
N ASP A 111 -9.50 -25.29 -14.39
CA ASP A 111 -10.63 -24.41 -14.14
C ASP A 111 -10.36 -23.03 -14.75
N SER A 112 -11.03 -22.75 -15.88
CA SER A 112 -10.89 -21.48 -16.60
C SER A 112 -11.91 -20.42 -16.15
N LEU A 113 -12.83 -20.74 -15.24
CA LEU A 113 -13.97 -19.89 -14.91
C LEU A 113 -13.85 -19.25 -13.53
N THR A 114 -13.40 -19.97 -12.50
CA THR A 114 -13.41 -19.45 -11.12
C THR A 114 -12.60 -18.17 -10.99
N SER A 115 -11.33 -18.19 -11.41
CA SER A 115 -10.47 -17.00 -11.31
C SER A 115 -11.01 -15.83 -12.14
N LYS A 116 -11.49 -16.11 -13.35
CA LYS A 116 -12.06 -15.10 -14.25
C LYS A 116 -13.32 -14.45 -13.68
N ASN A 117 -14.28 -15.26 -13.22
CA ASN A 117 -15.55 -14.78 -12.69
C ASN A 117 -15.35 -13.97 -11.39
N TYR A 118 -14.52 -14.48 -10.48
CA TYR A 118 -14.18 -13.76 -9.26
C TYR A 118 -13.49 -12.43 -9.56
N THR A 119 -12.47 -12.45 -10.44
CA THR A 119 -11.73 -11.25 -10.85
C THR A 119 -12.65 -10.18 -11.44
N ASN A 120 -13.56 -10.57 -12.34
CA ASN A 120 -14.54 -9.66 -12.91
C ASN A 120 -15.49 -9.07 -11.85
N SER A 121 -15.94 -9.89 -10.90
CA SER A 121 -16.80 -9.43 -9.80
C SER A 121 -16.09 -8.40 -8.92
N VAL A 122 -14.86 -8.69 -8.48
CA VAL A 122 -14.06 -7.77 -7.65
C VAL A 122 -13.76 -6.47 -8.39
N TYR A 123 -13.39 -6.53 -9.67
CA TYR A 123 -13.14 -5.30 -10.44
C TYR A 123 -14.39 -4.45 -10.64
N LYS A 124 -15.56 -5.06 -10.82
CA LYS A 124 -16.82 -4.32 -10.87
C LYS A 124 -17.08 -3.59 -9.55
N GLU A 125 -16.89 -4.26 -8.43
CA GLU A 125 -17.04 -3.67 -7.10
C GLU A 125 -16.04 -2.51 -6.87
N PHE A 126 -14.76 -2.72 -7.16
CA PHE A 126 -13.73 -1.68 -7.01
C PHE A 126 -13.95 -0.49 -7.95
N SER A 127 -14.57 -0.70 -9.11
CA SER A 127 -14.97 0.40 -9.99
C SER A 127 -16.04 1.29 -9.36
N GLU A 128 -16.99 0.71 -8.61
CA GLU A 128 -17.99 1.49 -7.86
C GLU A 128 -17.36 2.24 -6.69
N ILE A 129 -16.44 1.60 -5.93
CA ILE A 129 -15.68 2.26 -4.86
C ILE A 129 -14.86 3.43 -5.41
N GLY A 130 -14.31 3.30 -6.62
CA GLY A 130 -13.59 4.37 -7.31
C GLY A 130 -14.38 5.67 -7.52
N LYS A 131 -15.72 5.62 -7.42
CA LYS A 131 -16.63 6.78 -7.55
C LYS A 131 -16.89 7.52 -6.23
N LEU A 132 -16.48 6.97 -5.09
CA LEU A 132 -16.69 7.58 -3.78
C LEU A 132 -15.79 8.83 -3.55
N SER A 133 -15.95 9.50 -2.41
CA SER A 133 -15.00 10.51 -1.94
C SER A 133 -13.63 9.87 -1.62
N THR A 134 -12.57 10.66 -1.47
CA THR A 134 -11.23 10.12 -1.12
C THR A 134 -11.27 9.52 0.28
N LEU A 135 -11.93 10.18 1.22
CA LEU A 135 -12.11 9.69 2.58
C LEU A 135 -12.85 8.34 2.61
N ASP A 136 -13.96 8.22 1.88
CA ASP A 136 -14.75 6.99 1.85
C ASP A 136 -14.01 5.85 1.14
N LYS A 137 -13.21 6.14 0.10
CA LYS A 137 -12.31 5.14 -0.51
C LYS A 137 -11.31 4.62 0.51
N LEU A 138 -10.63 5.51 1.24
CA LEU A 138 -9.65 5.11 2.24
C LEU A 138 -10.29 4.28 3.36
N LYS A 139 -11.46 4.68 3.87
CA LYS A 139 -12.23 3.89 4.84
C LYS A 139 -12.59 2.51 4.29
N THR A 140 -13.08 2.45 3.05
CA THR A 140 -13.48 1.20 2.41
C THR A 140 -12.30 0.28 2.18
N PHE A 141 -11.19 0.78 1.62
CA PHE A 141 -10.00 -0.02 1.34
C PHE A 141 -9.25 -0.48 2.59
N ASN A 142 -9.42 0.20 3.74
CA ASN A 142 -8.92 -0.27 5.03
C ASN A 142 -9.90 -1.16 5.79
N SER A 143 -11.09 -1.46 5.23
CA SER A 143 -12.02 -2.41 5.83
C SER A 143 -11.50 -3.84 5.73
N LYS A 144 -11.84 -4.68 6.72
CA LYS A 144 -11.45 -6.10 6.72
C LYS A 144 -11.83 -6.81 5.42
N GLU A 145 -13.04 -6.57 4.91
CA GLU A 145 -13.55 -7.19 3.68
C GLU A 145 -12.72 -6.78 2.45
N ALA A 146 -12.38 -5.51 2.31
CA ALA A 146 -11.56 -5.05 1.20
C ALA A 146 -10.12 -5.61 1.27
N LEU A 147 -9.52 -5.64 2.46
CA LEU A 147 -8.17 -6.20 2.65
C LEU A 147 -8.14 -7.70 2.30
N GLU A 148 -9.14 -8.48 2.69
CA GLU A 148 -9.26 -9.89 2.28
C GLU A 148 -9.38 -10.03 0.76
N LYS A 149 -10.16 -9.17 0.10
CA LYS A 149 -10.27 -9.16 -1.37
C LYS A 149 -8.94 -8.79 -2.04
N PHE A 150 -8.18 -7.84 -1.49
CA PHE A 150 -6.88 -7.43 -2.01
C PHE A 150 -5.84 -8.56 -1.94
N ILE A 151 -5.80 -9.36 -0.87
CA ILE A 151 -4.96 -10.57 -0.82
C ILE A 151 -5.43 -11.56 -1.88
N ASN A 152 -6.74 -11.85 -1.91
CA ASN A 152 -7.28 -12.90 -2.77
C ASN A 152 -7.06 -12.60 -4.25
N ILE A 153 -7.38 -11.39 -4.72
CA ILE A 153 -7.28 -11.00 -6.13
C ILE A 153 -5.83 -10.95 -6.64
N ASN A 154 -4.85 -10.75 -5.75
CA ASN A 154 -3.44 -10.67 -6.11
C ASN A 154 -2.65 -11.95 -5.82
N ALA A 155 -3.25 -12.95 -5.16
CA ALA A 155 -2.55 -14.19 -4.84
C ALA A 155 -3.48 -15.41 -4.81
N ASP A 156 -4.38 -15.51 -3.84
CA ASP A 156 -5.09 -16.76 -3.57
C ASP A 156 -5.97 -17.21 -4.76
N ILE A 157 -6.57 -16.28 -5.51
CA ILE A 157 -7.38 -16.63 -6.68
C ILE A 157 -6.56 -17.29 -7.80
N LEU A 158 -5.24 -17.06 -7.84
CA LEU A 158 -4.37 -17.64 -8.85
C LEU A 158 -4.20 -19.15 -8.66
N THR A 159 -4.53 -19.73 -7.49
CA THR A 159 -4.42 -21.18 -7.32
C THR A 159 -5.38 -21.96 -8.22
N TYR A 160 -6.39 -21.30 -8.80
CA TYR A 160 -7.27 -21.87 -9.81
C TYR A 160 -6.66 -21.84 -11.23
N ILE A 161 -5.58 -21.09 -11.44
CA ILE A 161 -4.89 -20.98 -12.72
C ILE A 161 -3.79 -22.05 -12.77
N SER A 162 -4.14 -23.22 -13.30
CA SER A 162 -3.18 -24.31 -13.49
C SER A 162 -3.57 -25.24 -14.62
N THR A 163 -2.57 -25.89 -15.21
CA THR A 163 -2.79 -27.10 -16.02
C THR A 163 -2.71 -28.35 -15.12
N LYS A 164 -3.24 -29.48 -15.59
CA LYS A 164 -3.35 -30.69 -14.77
C LYS A 164 -1.96 -31.15 -14.27
N GLY A 165 -1.76 -31.12 -12.95
CA GLY A 165 -0.52 -31.56 -12.30
C GLY A 165 0.54 -30.48 -12.15
N ASN A 166 0.24 -29.23 -12.53
CA ASN A 166 1.13 -28.08 -12.41
C ASN A 166 0.57 -27.02 -11.44
N PHE A 167 1.36 -25.97 -11.19
CA PHE A 167 1.11 -24.97 -10.14
C PHE A 167 1.35 -23.53 -10.62
N GLU A 168 1.17 -23.26 -11.91
CA GLU A 168 1.65 -22.03 -12.57
C GLU A 168 1.14 -20.75 -11.88
N GLY A 169 -0.16 -20.67 -11.56
CA GLY A 169 -0.72 -19.54 -10.83
C GLY A 169 -0.29 -19.47 -9.37
N ALA A 170 -0.10 -20.61 -8.69
CA ALA A 170 0.41 -20.63 -7.31
C ALA A 170 1.88 -20.15 -7.24
N ASP A 171 2.70 -20.48 -8.25
CA ASP A 171 4.07 -20.00 -8.37
C ASP A 171 4.11 -18.48 -8.58
N GLU A 172 3.21 -17.91 -9.38
CA GLU A 172 3.06 -16.46 -9.50
C GLU A 172 2.59 -15.83 -8.17
N ALA A 173 1.60 -16.40 -7.51
CA ALA A 173 1.10 -15.92 -6.22
C ALA A 173 2.22 -15.88 -5.16
N SER A 174 3.12 -16.88 -5.17
CA SER A 174 4.25 -16.96 -4.24
C SER A 174 5.17 -15.72 -4.33
N LYS A 175 5.26 -15.07 -5.49
CA LYS A 175 6.08 -13.86 -5.69
C LYS A 175 5.49 -12.67 -4.94
N PHE A 176 4.18 -12.52 -4.90
CA PHE A 176 3.52 -11.48 -4.07
C PHE A 176 3.77 -11.71 -2.58
N TYR A 177 3.61 -12.95 -2.11
CA TYR A 177 3.93 -13.28 -0.71
C TYR A 177 5.41 -12.98 -0.39
N ARG A 178 6.34 -13.36 -1.28
CA ARG A 178 7.78 -13.07 -1.13
C ARG A 178 8.07 -11.58 -1.05
N ARG A 179 7.53 -10.75 -1.95
CA ARG A 179 7.71 -9.29 -1.94
C ARG A 179 7.20 -8.70 -0.62
N ASN A 180 5.99 -9.06 -0.20
CA ASN A 180 5.40 -8.53 1.03
C ASN A 180 6.11 -9.00 2.31
N LEU A 181 6.64 -10.22 2.35
CA LEU A 181 7.50 -10.67 3.45
C LEU A 181 8.79 -9.85 3.53
N ARG A 182 9.37 -9.47 2.38
CA ARG A 182 10.55 -8.60 2.34
C ARG A 182 10.23 -7.17 2.77
N ILE A 183 9.08 -6.62 2.38
CA ILE A 183 8.58 -5.33 2.89
C ILE A 183 8.45 -5.38 4.43
N PHE A 184 7.86 -6.44 4.97
CA PHE A 184 7.75 -6.62 6.41
C PHE A 184 9.12 -6.80 7.09
N SER A 185 10.07 -7.45 6.43
CA SER A 185 11.47 -7.53 6.89
C SER A 185 12.15 -6.14 6.93
N ASN A 186 11.93 -5.30 5.92
CA ASN A 186 12.43 -3.92 5.91
C ASN A 186 11.87 -3.09 7.07
N LEU A 187 10.57 -3.21 7.35
CA LEU A 187 9.97 -2.60 8.55
C LEU A 187 10.66 -3.06 9.84
N ASN A 188 10.96 -4.36 9.96
CA ASN A 188 11.58 -4.92 11.15
C ASN A 188 13.04 -4.51 11.37
N GLN A 189 13.73 -4.02 10.33
CA GLN A 189 15.09 -3.47 10.42
C GLN A 189 15.12 -2.02 10.93
N ILE A 190 13.97 -1.36 11.04
CA ILE A 190 13.90 -0.02 11.62
C ILE A 190 14.07 -0.12 13.14
N PRO A 191 14.99 0.65 13.76
CA PRO A 191 15.11 0.74 15.20
C PRO A 191 13.83 1.35 15.80
N VAL A 192 13.18 0.62 16.69
CA VAL A 192 11.94 1.04 17.37
C VAL A 192 11.98 0.68 18.84
N THR A 193 11.23 1.43 19.64
CA THR A 193 11.00 1.22 21.07
C THR A 193 9.51 0.90 21.32
N LYS A 194 9.16 0.50 22.54
CA LYS A 194 7.77 0.26 22.93
C LYS A 194 6.89 1.52 22.92
N ASP A 195 7.50 2.70 22.92
CA ASP A 195 6.81 3.99 22.95
C ASP A 195 6.59 4.54 21.52
N ASP A 196 7.12 3.87 20.49
CA ASP A 196 6.99 4.29 19.11
C ASP A 196 5.62 3.96 18.52
N ARG A 197 5.11 4.89 17.72
CA ARG A 197 3.85 4.79 16.99
C ARG A 197 4.16 4.88 15.51
N ILE A 198 3.99 3.79 14.78
CA ILE A 198 4.38 3.69 13.37
C ILE A 198 3.16 3.90 12.49
N PHE A 199 3.18 4.94 11.66
CA PHE A 199 2.20 5.12 10.59
C PHE A 199 2.78 4.60 9.27
N ILE A 200 2.01 3.82 8.53
CA ILE A 200 2.44 3.20 7.28
C ILE A 200 1.49 3.62 6.17
N ILE A 201 2.02 4.09 5.05
CA ILE A 201 1.27 4.39 3.83
C ILE A 201 1.84 3.63 2.64
N MET A 202 1.03 2.75 2.08
CA MET A 202 1.39 1.87 0.96
C MET A 202 0.16 1.55 0.13
N GLY A 203 0.37 1.01 -1.07
CA GLY A 203 -0.68 0.47 -1.91
C GLY A 203 -1.56 -0.54 -1.16
N ALA A 204 -2.84 -0.59 -1.53
CA ALA A 204 -3.85 -1.33 -0.78
C ALA A 204 -3.54 -2.84 -0.65
N THR A 205 -3.00 -3.44 -1.71
CA THR A 205 -2.52 -4.83 -1.68
C THR A 205 -1.42 -5.03 -0.65
N HIS A 206 -0.38 -4.21 -0.66
CA HIS A 206 0.72 -4.31 0.31
C HIS A 206 0.26 -4.11 1.75
N THR A 207 -0.64 -3.15 1.95
CA THR A 207 -1.31 -2.90 3.23
C THR A 207 -2.06 -4.14 3.71
N ALA A 208 -2.77 -4.85 2.83
CA ALA A 208 -3.50 -6.06 3.19
C ALA A 208 -2.58 -7.20 3.66
N PHE A 209 -1.49 -7.47 2.94
CA PHE A 209 -0.51 -8.47 3.37
C PHE A 209 0.16 -8.08 4.70
N LEU A 210 0.56 -6.81 4.86
CA LEU A 210 1.16 -6.34 6.11
C LEU A 210 0.19 -6.48 7.30
N ASN A 211 -1.09 -6.14 7.11
CA ASN A 211 -2.12 -6.33 8.14
C ASN A 211 -2.17 -7.80 8.58
N GLU A 212 -2.15 -8.74 7.64
CA GLU A 212 -2.21 -10.17 7.95
C GLU A 212 -0.95 -10.68 8.68
N PHE A 213 0.24 -10.18 8.32
CA PHE A 213 1.48 -10.51 9.03
C PHE A 213 1.52 -9.90 10.43
N MET A 214 1.06 -8.66 10.58
CA MET A 214 1.10 -7.92 11.85
C MET A 214 0.15 -8.49 12.90
N LYS A 215 -1.02 -9.03 12.52
CA LYS A 215 -1.92 -9.72 13.46
C LYS A 215 -1.24 -10.85 14.23
N ARG A 216 -0.21 -11.47 13.64
CA ARG A 216 0.57 -12.57 14.24
C ARG A 216 1.94 -12.11 14.75
N SER A 217 2.20 -10.80 14.76
CA SER A 217 3.47 -10.27 15.22
C SER A 217 3.57 -10.30 16.74
N PRO A 218 4.69 -10.78 17.30
CA PRO A 218 4.96 -10.62 18.74
C PRO A 218 5.47 -9.22 19.11
N LYS A 219 5.69 -8.34 18.11
CA LYS A 219 6.36 -7.04 18.27
C LYS A 219 5.42 -5.85 18.12
N TYR A 220 4.39 -5.98 17.29
CA TYR A 220 3.51 -4.86 16.91
C TYR A 220 2.07 -5.13 17.31
N GLU A 221 1.40 -4.10 17.83
CA GLU A 221 -0.04 -4.06 18.00
C GLU A 221 -0.65 -3.31 16.80
N LEU A 222 -1.56 -3.96 16.09
CA LEU A 222 -2.21 -3.36 14.92
C LEU A 222 -3.35 -2.46 15.35
N VAL A 223 -3.33 -1.20 14.89
CA VAL A 223 -4.39 -0.22 15.12
C VAL A 223 -5.12 0.06 13.82
N ASN A 224 -6.46 0.10 13.86
CA ASN A 224 -7.26 0.34 12.68
C ASN A 224 -7.16 1.82 12.25
N ALA A 225 -6.71 2.06 11.02
CA ALA A 225 -6.58 3.41 10.49
C ALA A 225 -7.93 4.15 10.40
N ALA A 226 -9.03 3.41 10.20
CA ALA A 226 -10.37 3.98 10.11
C ALA A 226 -10.80 4.70 11.41
N ASP A 227 -10.25 4.31 12.57
CA ASP A 227 -10.54 4.95 13.86
C ASP A 227 -10.08 6.42 13.90
N TYR A 228 -9.16 6.79 13.01
CA TYR A 228 -8.57 8.12 12.88
C TYR A 228 -9.07 8.88 11.65
N MET A 229 -9.90 8.28 10.81
CA MET A 229 -10.47 8.91 9.61
C MET A 229 -11.89 9.41 9.94
N LYS A 230 -12.03 10.66 10.38
CA LYS A 230 -13.34 11.23 10.72
C LYS A 230 -13.94 11.93 9.51
#